data_AF-L8FX18-F1
#
_entry.id   AF-L8FX18-F1
#
_cell.length_a   1.000
_cell.length_b   1.000
_cell.length_c   1.000
_cell.angle_alpha   90.00
_cell.angle_beta   90.00
_cell.angle_gamma   90.00
#
_symmetry.space_group_name_H-M   'P 1'
#
loop_
_entity.id
_entity.type
_entity.pdbx_description
1 polymer ?
#
loop_
_entity_poly.entity_id
_entity_poly.type
_entity_poly.pdbx_seq_one_letter_code
_entity_poly.pdbx_strand_id
1 'polypeptide(L)'
;MSRLSPALKAAINAPFARSGALPAPENITAIYSDIQREATSNSLGVLPWLALTTAATMTVNSPASLTLLHNLASPNPDSSVQNAAFMREVGLKTISFNGIPRALNQLVHLRATIPTETADQLPTTPTRTLTPESLEHVETRAKGLWNSIYDPHSRKLVAKLKAAHPDLPVHILSNHYGSLLSDFPGVHNPAVGRVLTSLVAIACLRAQTGVGPQVVSHVYGLRKGISEGGEEVGEGEKWLGGDEGNLWALGAVDRIVEAIAARTALFGILLQARDDLRRSKTKPNLSSKALNNLFRFLPLANSPNFPLSPLMAPIVTSFTARLEPKLPAPLNPTPFQKRLLRNPYAIALSKPVRSCVLTRTWIPRSFLQPFELVPRPDTDELWYLPRDLSARVPRDERDETETTKRVRPGRRNYVLANKELLEAVNKKRSGLTGSWARFVYPTVGPGAKLRWRADMDEFVCKMMRKKVEEELVALMKWNKGQLSHAKTWDAVLNKNQMGALLWLGPYKEGMDAPEPRVEGEAEENLPQSPSASSPITDENGPGPFATISYPPYWKKKLPLHNLVMLLGQEGVDSLRAQFPNIMCHEFVVVKDKQQTVSVRQWLWKLQQFLSKLEDS
;
A
#
# COMPACT_ATOMS: atom_id res chain seq x y z
N MET A 1 -44.54 14.27 12.82
CA MET A 1 -43.22 13.90 12.23
C MET A 1 -43.34 13.99 10.70
N SER A 2 -42.61 14.91 10.06
CA SER A 2 -42.60 15.03 8.61
C SER A 2 -42.11 13.72 7.98
N ARG A 3 -42.93 13.09 7.15
CA ARG A 3 -42.55 11.85 6.48
C ARG A 3 -41.56 12.21 5.37
N LEU A 4 -40.27 11.95 5.62
CA LEU A 4 -39.25 12.03 4.57
C LEU A 4 -39.71 11.21 3.35
N SER A 5 -39.51 11.75 2.15
CA SER A 5 -39.87 11.06 0.92
C SER A 5 -39.10 9.73 0.80
N PRO A 6 -39.65 8.71 0.14
CA PRO A 6 -38.93 7.45 -0.07
C PRO A 6 -37.56 7.63 -0.73
N ALA A 7 -37.46 8.56 -1.70
CA ALA A 7 -36.20 8.88 -2.36
C ALA A 7 -35.15 9.47 -1.40
N LEU A 8 -35.56 10.38 -0.51
CA LEU A 8 -34.67 10.95 0.50
C LEU A 8 -34.23 9.89 1.53
N LYS A 9 -35.13 9.01 1.96
CA LYS A 9 -34.79 7.87 2.83
C LYS A 9 -33.79 6.92 2.16
N ALA A 10 -33.96 6.64 0.88
CA ALA A 10 -33.04 5.80 0.11
C ALA A 10 -31.66 6.47 -0.06
N ALA A 11 -31.62 7.78 -0.29
CA ALA A 11 -30.37 8.53 -0.41
C ALA A 11 -29.59 8.58 0.92
N ILE A 12 -30.27 8.82 2.04
CA ILE A 12 -29.65 8.80 3.38
C ILE A 12 -29.08 7.42 3.69
N ASN A 13 -29.80 6.35 3.35
CA ASN A 13 -29.40 4.97 3.61
C ASN A 13 -28.65 4.32 2.44
N ALA A 14 -28.09 5.12 1.53
CA ALA A 14 -27.35 4.59 0.40
C ALA A 14 -26.16 3.74 0.90
N PRO A 15 -25.86 2.57 0.31
CA PRO A 15 -24.83 1.67 0.81
C PRO A 15 -23.43 2.31 0.95
N PHE A 16 -23.08 3.24 0.06
CA PHE A 16 -21.80 3.96 0.12
C PHE A 16 -21.74 4.99 1.25
N ALA A 17 -22.89 5.50 1.72
CA ALA A 17 -22.98 6.47 2.80
C ALA A 17 -22.74 5.83 4.17
N ARG A 18 -22.88 4.49 4.27
CA ARG A 18 -22.66 3.71 5.51
C ARG A 18 -23.36 4.37 6.70
N SER A 19 -24.66 4.65 6.53
CA SER A 19 -25.45 5.46 7.47
C SER A 19 -25.65 4.82 8.84
N GLY A 20 -25.56 3.48 8.92
CA GLY A 20 -25.78 2.71 10.14
C GLY A 20 -24.53 2.46 10.96
N ALA A 21 -24.75 2.07 12.21
CA ALA A 21 -23.70 1.51 13.05
C ALA A 21 -23.23 0.16 12.50
N LEU A 22 -21.96 -0.19 12.73
CA LEU A 22 -21.40 -1.47 12.32
C LEU A 22 -21.88 -2.58 13.27
N PRO A 23 -22.17 -3.80 12.75
CA PRO A 23 -22.55 -4.92 13.58
C PRO A 23 -21.34 -5.47 14.35
N ALA A 24 -21.59 -6.13 15.47
CA ALA A 24 -20.56 -6.86 16.19
C ALA A 24 -20.11 -8.09 15.37
N PRO A 25 -18.81 -8.25 15.07
CA PRO A 25 -18.33 -9.46 14.42
C PRO A 25 -18.23 -10.61 15.44
N GLU A 26 -18.46 -11.84 15.00
CA GLU A 26 -18.54 -13.03 15.88
C GLU A 26 -17.26 -13.24 16.71
N ASN A 27 -16.10 -12.88 16.16
CA ASN A 27 -14.80 -13.05 16.82
C ASN A 27 -14.38 -11.85 17.69
N ILE A 28 -15.23 -10.83 17.87
CA ILE A 28 -14.82 -9.60 18.58
C ILE A 28 -14.50 -9.86 20.05
N THR A 29 -15.28 -10.71 20.72
CA THR A 29 -15.04 -11.08 22.12
C THR A 29 -13.70 -11.80 22.29
N ALA A 30 -13.31 -12.63 21.33
CA ALA A 30 -12.01 -13.29 21.34
C ALA A 30 -10.87 -12.26 21.23
N ILE A 31 -11.00 -11.28 20.33
CA ILE A 31 -10.01 -10.20 20.18
C ILE A 31 -9.90 -9.37 21.46
N TYR A 32 -11.02 -9.00 22.09
CA TYR A 32 -11.00 -8.29 23.37
C TYR A 32 -10.37 -9.12 24.48
N SER A 33 -10.64 -10.43 24.52
CA SER A 33 -10.01 -11.35 25.48
C SER A 33 -8.51 -11.46 25.24
N ASP A 34 -8.04 -11.50 23.99
CA ASP A 34 -6.62 -11.51 23.66
C ASP A 34 -5.93 -10.23 24.14
N ILE A 35 -6.54 -9.07 23.88
CA ILE A 35 -6.05 -7.76 24.35
C ILE A 35 -6.00 -7.71 25.88
N GLN A 36 -7.03 -8.22 26.56
CA GLN A 36 -7.06 -8.33 28.02
C GLN A 36 -5.93 -9.22 28.54
N ARG A 37 -5.73 -10.42 27.98
CA ARG A 37 -4.66 -11.33 28.41
C ARG A 37 -3.27 -10.73 28.22
N GLU A 38 -3.04 -10.08 27.08
CA GLU A 38 -1.77 -9.39 26.80
C GLU A 38 -1.54 -8.22 27.76
N ALA A 39 -2.58 -7.45 28.09
CA ALA A 39 -2.48 -6.38 29.07
C ALA A 39 -2.12 -6.94 30.45
N THR A 40 -2.81 -7.99 30.89
CA THR A 40 -2.54 -8.67 32.16
C THR A 40 -1.14 -9.29 32.19
N SER A 41 -0.65 -9.89 31.11
CA SER A 41 0.70 -10.47 31.06
C SER A 41 1.82 -9.43 31.17
N ASN A 42 1.50 -8.16 30.88
CA ASN A 42 2.42 -7.03 31.05
C ASN A 42 2.08 -6.20 32.30
N SER A 43 1.37 -6.79 33.27
CA SER A 43 1.01 -6.18 34.56
C SER A 43 0.20 -4.88 34.44
N LEU A 44 -0.55 -4.69 33.35
CA LEU A 44 -1.53 -3.61 33.28
C LEU A 44 -2.78 -3.97 34.09
N GLY A 45 -3.31 -2.97 34.79
CA GLY A 45 -4.62 -3.07 35.42
C GLY A 45 -5.77 -3.19 34.40
N VAL A 46 -7.01 -3.22 34.90
CA VAL A 46 -8.20 -3.34 34.03
C VAL A 46 -8.42 -2.08 33.18
N LEU A 47 -8.17 -0.90 33.75
CA LEU A 47 -8.54 0.38 33.15
C LEU A 47 -7.80 0.72 31.85
N PRO A 48 -6.49 0.46 31.69
CA PRO A 48 -5.77 0.73 30.43
C PRO A 48 -6.36 0.05 29.21
N TRP A 49 -6.49 -1.28 29.24
CA TRP A 49 -6.98 -2.02 28.08
C TRP A 49 -8.47 -1.75 27.87
N LEU A 50 -9.25 -1.55 28.93
CA LEU A 50 -10.65 -1.18 28.83
C LEU A 50 -10.82 0.20 28.17
N ALA A 51 -10.03 1.21 28.55
CA ALA A 51 -10.06 2.54 27.95
C ALA A 51 -9.70 2.52 26.47
N LEU A 52 -8.59 1.85 26.13
CA LEU A 52 -8.12 1.69 24.75
C LEU A 52 -9.19 1.01 23.88
N THR A 53 -9.71 -0.11 24.35
CA THR A 53 -10.65 -0.95 23.60
C THR A 53 -12.01 -0.28 23.45
N THR A 54 -12.49 0.39 24.50
CA THR A 54 -13.72 1.21 24.46
C THR A 54 -13.59 2.32 23.43
N ALA A 55 -12.52 3.11 23.50
CA ALA A 55 -12.30 4.24 22.59
C ALA A 55 -12.18 3.79 21.12
N ALA A 56 -11.47 2.69 20.85
CA ALA A 56 -11.36 2.13 19.50
C ALA A 56 -12.73 1.66 18.96
N THR A 57 -13.46 0.89 19.76
CA THR A 57 -14.78 0.32 19.40
C THR A 57 -15.82 1.41 19.13
N MET A 58 -15.85 2.42 20.00
CA MET A 58 -16.73 3.57 19.82
C MET A 58 -16.37 4.36 18.56
N THR A 59 -15.08 4.50 18.30
CA THR A 59 -14.60 5.22 17.11
C THR A 59 -14.99 4.51 15.83
N VAL A 60 -14.97 3.17 15.74
CA VAL A 60 -15.48 2.45 14.55
C VAL A 60 -17.00 2.33 14.51
N ASN A 61 -17.70 2.92 15.48
CA ASN A 61 -19.16 2.97 15.57
C ASN A 61 -19.83 1.58 15.58
N SER A 62 -19.42 0.68 16.48
CA SER A 62 -20.02 -0.65 16.67
C SER A 62 -20.64 -0.83 18.07
N PRO A 63 -21.90 -0.38 18.28
CA PRO A 63 -22.53 -0.38 19.60
C PRO A 63 -22.68 -1.78 20.21
N ALA A 64 -23.07 -2.77 19.42
CA ALA A 64 -23.23 -4.15 19.92
C ALA A 64 -21.90 -4.76 20.39
N SER A 65 -20.77 -4.39 19.76
CA SER A 65 -19.44 -4.81 20.23
C SER A 65 -19.12 -4.21 21.60
N LEU A 66 -19.61 -3.00 21.88
CA LEU A 66 -19.38 -2.32 23.16
C LEU A 66 -20.07 -3.05 24.32
N THR A 67 -21.26 -3.60 24.11
CA THR A 67 -21.96 -4.45 25.09
C THR A 67 -21.15 -5.71 25.40
N LEU A 68 -20.60 -6.36 24.36
CA LEU A 68 -19.75 -7.55 24.54
C LEU A 68 -18.46 -7.23 25.31
N LEU A 69 -17.89 -6.05 25.09
CA LEU A 69 -16.73 -5.57 25.85
C LEU A 69 -17.06 -5.36 27.33
N HIS A 70 -18.18 -4.71 27.65
CA HIS A 70 -18.62 -4.49 29.02
C HIS A 70 -18.82 -5.84 29.74
N ASN A 71 -19.53 -6.79 29.12
CA ASN A 71 -19.74 -8.12 29.69
C ASN A 71 -18.41 -8.86 29.97
N LEU A 72 -17.41 -8.73 29.09
CA LEU A 72 -16.09 -9.34 29.29
C LEU A 72 -15.33 -8.67 30.44
N ALA A 73 -15.39 -7.35 30.55
CA ALA A 73 -14.66 -6.59 31.55
C ALA A 73 -15.30 -6.66 32.95
N SER A 74 -16.58 -7.02 33.04
CA SER A 74 -17.39 -6.93 34.25
C SER A 74 -17.95 -8.28 34.70
N PRO A 75 -17.11 -9.19 35.25
CA PRO A 75 -17.53 -10.52 35.67
C PRO A 75 -18.42 -10.54 36.92
N ASN A 76 -18.50 -9.44 37.68
CA ASN A 76 -19.27 -9.35 38.92
C ASN A 76 -20.03 -8.00 39.03
N PRO A 77 -21.04 -7.89 39.92
CA PRO A 77 -21.88 -6.68 40.02
C PRO A 77 -21.10 -5.39 40.31
N ASP A 78 -20.12 -5.43 41.20
CA ASP A 78 -19.34 -4.23 41.58
C ASP A 78 -18.51 -3.72 40.40
N SER A 79 -17.80 -4.62 39.70
CA SER A 79 -17.07 -4.28 38.47
C SER A 79 -18.01 -3.89 37.32
N SER A 80 -19.26 -4.34 37.31
CA SER A 80 -20.27 -3.93 36.33
C SER A 80 -20.59 -2.45 36.41
N VAL A 81 -20.90 -1.94 37.61
CA VAL A 81 -21.20 -0.51 37.85
C VAL A 81 -19.97 0.35 37.58
N GLN A 82 -18.82 -0.05 38.15
CA GLN A 82 -17.57 0.69 38.00
C GLN A 82 -17.15 0.80 36.53
N ASN A 83 -17.10 -0.31 35.79
CA ASN A 83 -16.65 -0.31 34.40
C ASN A 83 -17.68 0.35 33.48
N ALA A 84 -18.99 0.23 33.75
CA ALA A 84 -20.00 0.97 32.98
C ALA A 84 -19.85 2.48 33.17
N ALA A 85 -19.61 2.96 34.40
CA ALA A 85 -19.33 4.38 34.66
C ALA A 85 -18.04 4.83 33.96
N PHE A 86 -16.98 4.02 34.03
CA PHE A 86 -15.71 4.30 33.37
C PHE A 86 -15.83 4.34 31.84
N MET A 87 -16.48 3.35 31.22
CA MET A 87 -16.71 3.30 29.77
C MET A 87 -17.56 4.48 29.29
N ARG A 88 -18.54 4.95 30.09
CA ARG A 88 -19.32 6.16 29.78
C ARG A 88 -18.43 7.41 29.75
N GLU A 89 -17.54 7.55 30.71
CA GLU A 89 -16.62 8.68 30.78
C GLU A 89 -15.58 8.65 29.65
N VAL A 90 -14.99 7.48 29.37
CA VAL A 90 -14.15 7.27 28.17
C VAL A 90 -14.91 7.66 26.92
N GLY A 91 -16.15 7.20 26.81
CA GLY A 91 -17.01 7.47 25.67
C GLY A 91 -17.32 8.95 25.46
N LEU A 92 -17.56 9.68 26.55
CA LEU A 92 -17.73 11.13 26.51
C LEU A 92 -16.44 11.80 26.00
N LYS A 93 -15.27 11.42 26.53
CA LYS A 93 -13.97 11.98 26.11
C LYS A 93 -13.65 11.71 24.63
N THR A 94 -14.19 10.65 24.02
CA THR A 94 -13.99 10.39 22.58
C THR A 94 -14.54 11.49 21.67
N ILE A 95 -15.47 12.33 22.14
CA ILE A 95 -16.07 13.44 21.37
C ILE A 95 -15.00 14.38 20.81
N SER A 96 -13.94 14.66 21.58
CA SER A 96 -12.82 15.50 21.13
C SER A 96 -12.12 14.99 19.89
N PHE A 97 -12.22 13.69 19.61
CA PHE A 97 -11.46 13.04 18.56
C PHE A 97 -12.34 12.56 17.41
N ASN A 98 -13.50 11.93 17.68
CA ASN A 98 -14.32 11.28 16.65
C ASN A 98 -15.70 11.94 16.42
N GLY A 99 -16.03 12.97 17.21
CA GLY A 99 -17.26 13.75 17.09
C GLY A 99 -18.47 13.17 17.84
N ILE A 100 -19.42 14.06 18.14
CA ILE A 100 -20.63 13.76 18.93
C ILE A 100 -21.45 12.58 18.38
N PRO A 101 -21.71 12.43 17.07
CA PRO A 101 -22.63 11.39 16.59
C PRO A 101 -22.21 9.97 16.95
N ARG A 102 -20.91 9.66 16.88
CA ARG A 102 -20.40 8.32 17.24
C ARG A 102 -20.48 8.10 18.73
N ALA A 103 -20.01 9.06 19.55
CA ALA A 103 -20.13 8.97 21.00
C ALA A 103 -21.59 8.79 21.45
N LEU A 104 -22.52 9.56 20.88
CA LEU A 104 -23.95 9.47 21.18
C LEU A 104 -24.52 8.07 20.92
N ASN A 105 -24.31 7.53 19.72
CA ASN A 105 -24.82 6.20 19.35
C ASN A 105 -24.37 5.13 20.34
N GLN A 106 -23.11 5.19 20.76
CA GLN A 106 -22.48 4.21 21.62
C GLN A 106 -22.95 4.34 23.08
N LEU A 107 -23.02 5.57 23.61
CA LEU A 107 -23.45 5.82 24.98
C LEU A 107 -24.93 5.51 25.18
N VAL A 108 -25.78 5.86 24.22
CA VAL A 108 -27.22 5.54 24.24
C VAL A 108 -27.41 4.03 24.19
N HIS A 109 -26.69 3.33 23.31
CA HIS A 109 -26.77 1.88 23.22
C HIS A 109 -26.28 1.19 24.50
N LEU A 110 -25.11 1.58 25.02
CA LEU A 110 -24.56 1.01 26.25
C LEU A 110 -25.57 1.12 27.39
N ARG A 111 -26.14 2.31 27.61
CA ARG A 111 -27.18 2.53 28.64
C ARG A 111 -28.39 1.62 28.47
N ALA A 112 -28.80 1.33 27.23
CA ALA A 112 -29.94 0.49 26.93
C ALA A 112 -29.66 -1.02 27.06
N THR A 113 -28.38 -1.44 27.00
CA THR A 113 -28.01 -2.87 26.95
C THR A 113 -27.35 -3.41 28.22
N ILE A 114 -26.80 -2.55 29.08
CA ILE A 114 -26.28 -3.02 30.38
C ILE A 114 -27.44 -3.50 31.27
N PRO A 115 -27.18 -4.41 32.23
CA PRO A 115 -28.20 -4.88 33.16
C PRO A 115 -28.88 -3.72 33.90
N THR A 116 -30.20 -3.81 34.12
CA THR A 116 -31.00 -2.75 34.76
C THR A 116 -30.48 -2.41 36.15
N GLU A 117 -30.07 -3.41 36.92
CA GLU A 117 -29.49 -3.25 38.26
C GLU A 117 -28.20 -2.43 38.24
N THR A 118 -27.40 -2.58 37.17
CA THR A 118 -26.21 -1.76 36.94
C THR A 118 -26.60 -0.36 36.49
N ALA A 119 -27.55 -0.25 35.56
CA ALA A 119 -28.02 1.02 35.03
C ALA A 119 -28.56 1.94 36.14
N ASP A 120 -29.34 1.42 37.07
CA ASP A 120 -29.98 2.23 38.11
C ASP A 120 -28.99 2.80 39.13
N GLN A 121 -27.82 2.18 39.28
CA GLN A 121 -26.76 2.63 40.19
C GLN A 121 -25.80 3.65 39.55
N LEU A 122 -25.93 3.91 38.25
CA LEU A 122 -25.03 4.81 37.55
C LEU A 122 -25.31 6.29 37.88
N PRO A 123 -24.27 7.15 38.01
CA PRO A 123 -24.46 8.58 38.26
C PRO A 123 -25.27 9.28 37.15
N THR A 124 -26.25 10.09 37.58
CA THR A 124 -27.15 10.90 36.74
C THR A 124 -26.92 12.41 36.87
N THR A 125 -26.18 12.84 37.90
CA THR A 125 -25.87 14.26 38.13
C THR A 125 -24.83 14.77 37.12
N PRO A 126 -25.11 15.87 36.40
CA PRO A 126 -24.12 16.48 35.50
C PRO A 126 -23.01 17.18 36.30
N THR A 127 -21.76 16.98 35.88
CA THR A 127 -20.58 17.48 36.62
C THR A 127 -19.78 18.56 35.87
N ARG A 128 -20.16 18.83 34.63
CA ARG A 128 -19.47 19.77 33.72
C ARG A 128 -20.26 21.06 33.46
N THR A 129 -21.31 21.31 34.23
CA THR A 129 -22.08 22.56 34.16
C THR A 129 -21.19 23.71 34.61
N LEU A 130 -20.92 24.65 33.69
CA LEU A 130 -20.09 25.80 33.99
C LEU A 130 -20.89 26.83 34.80
N THR A 131 -20.40 27.14 36.01
CA THR A 131 -20.81 28.30 36.82
C THR A 131 -19.69 29.35 36.84
N PRO A 132 -19.99 30.63 37.13
CA PRO A 132 -18.97 31.67 37.26
C PRO A 132 -17.79 31.28 38.18
N GLU A 133 -18.06 30.58 39.27
CA GLU A 133 -17.08 30.12 40.26
C GLU A 133 -16.22 28.95 39.74
N SER A 134 -16.76 28.16 38.81
CA SER A 134 -16.06 27.01 38.23
C SER A 134 -15.13 27.41 37.06
N LEU A 135 -15.33 28.58 36.45
CA LEU A 135 -14.64 28.97 35.21
C LEU A 135 -13.12 29.03 35.39
N GLU A 136 -12.66 29.69 36.45
CA GLU A 136 -11.21 29.82 36.73
C GLU A 136 -10.55 28.45 36.97
N HIS A 137 -11.26 27.55 37.67
CA HIS A 137 -10.80 26.19 37.88
C HIS A 137 -10.70 25.39 36.58
N VAL A 138 -11.69 25.51 35.69
CA VAL A 138 -11.70 24.84 34.38
C VAL A 138 -10.58 25.38 33.50
N GLU A 139 -10.35 26.69 33.47
CA GLU A 139 -9.25 27.28 32.72
C GLU A 139 -7.88 26.84 33.24
N THR A 140 -7.73 26.79 34.56
CA THR A 140 -6.49 26.35 35.20
C THR A 140 -6.19 24.90 34.87
N ARG A 141 -7.19 24.01 34.95
CA ARG A 141 -7.04 22.60 34.54
C ARG A 141 -6.78 22.46 33.04
N ALA A 142 -7.42 23.27 32.20
CA ALA A 142 -7.19 23.26 30.75
C ALA A 142 -5.72 23.56 30.43
N LYS A 143 -5.20 24.66 30.99
CA LYS A 143 -3.79 25.09 30.82
C LYS A 143 -2.84 24.05 31.43
N GLY A 144 -3.14 23.54 32.62
CA GLY A 144 -2.36 22.50 33.29
C GLY A 144 -2.25 21.21 32.46
N LEU A 145 -3.38 20.69 31.99
CA LEU A 145 -3.42 19.50 31.14
C LEU A 145 -2.67 19.73 29.82
N TRP A 146 -2.91 20.86 29.15
CA TRP A 146 -2.21 21.22 27.93
C TRP A 146 -0.68 21.27 28.12
N ASN A 147 -0.20 21.96 29.15
CA ASN A 147 1.22 22.09 29.46
C ASN A 147 1.84 20.73 29.82
N SER A 148 1.16 19.92 30.63
CA SER A 148 1.62 18.56 30.96
C SER A 148 1.82 17.68 29.73
N ILE A 149 1.10 17.91 28.63
CA ILE A 149 1.26 17.15 27.38
C ILE A 149 2.36 17.76 26.51
N TYR A 150 2.37 19.09 26.38
CA TYR A 150 3.09 19.77 25.30
C TYR A 150 4.35 20.53 25.71
N ASP A 151 4.62 20.75 26.99
CA ASP A 151 5.83 21.46 27.41
C ASP A 151 7.12 20.72 27.01
N PRO A 152 8.16 21.45 26.54
CA PRO A 152 8.28 22.92 26.53
C PRO A 152 7.68 23.63 25.29
N HIS A 153 6.98 22.90 24.42
CA HIS A 153 6.46 23.41 23.14
C HIS A 153 5.02 23.96 23.19
N SER A 154 4.36 23.92 24.34
CA SER A 154 2.96 24.36 24.55
C SER A 154 2.65 25.73 23.94
N ARG A 155 3.45 26.76 24.26
CA ARG A 155 3.25 28.14 23.78
C ARG A 155 3.42 28.24 22.26
N LYS A 156 4.40 27.52 21.70
CA LYS A 156 4.67 27.49 20.26
C LYS A 156 3.51 26.83 19.51
N LEU A 157 2.93 25.78 20.06
CA LEU A 157 1.75 25.13 19.49
C LEU A 157 0.53 26.04 19.54
N VAL A 158 0.27 26.71 20.67
CA VAL A 158 -0.81 27.71 20.78
C VAL A 158 -0.64 28.83 19.74
N ALA A 159 0.58 29.36 19.58
CA ALA A 159 0.86 30.39 18.57
C ALA A 159 0.59 29.88 17.14
N LYS A 160 0.97 28.63 16.84
CA LYS A 160 0.70 27.99 15.53
C LYS A 160 -0.80 27.82 15.28
N LEU A 161 -1.57 27.40 16.29
CA LEU A 161 -3.03 27.29 16.20
C LEU A 161 -3.68 28.66 15.98
N LYS A 162 -3.26 29.67 16.74
CA LYS A 162 -3.73 31.06 16.62
C LYS A 162 -3.47 31.63 15.23
N ALA A 163 -2.31 31.32 14.64
CA ALA A 163 -1.97 31.76 13.29
C ALA A 163 -2.85 31.11 12.20
N ALA A 164 -3.34 29.88 12.44
CA ALA A 164 -4.30 29.23 11.55
C ALA A 164 -5.71 29.83 11.70
N HIS A 165 -6.14 30.07 12.94
CA HIS A 165 -7.37 30.79 13.26
C HIS A 165 -7.33 31.29 14.72
N PRO A 166 -7.70 32.56 15.00
CA PRO A 166 -7.58 33.13 16.35
C PRO A 166 -8.40 32.38 17.41
N ASP A 167 -9.59 31.90 17.05
CA ASP A 167 -10.47 31.17 17.98
C ASP A 167 -10.14 29.67 18.14
N LEU A 168 -9.28 29.11 17.28
CA LEU A 168 -8.94 27.69 17.34
C LEU A 168 -8.29 27.28 18.67
N PRO A 169 -7.25 27.96 19.18
CA PRO A 169 -6.70 27.63 20.50
C PRO A 169 -7.70 27.92 21.64
N VAL A 170 -8.58 28.91 21.50
CA VAL A 170 -9.63 29.20 22.49
C VAL A 170 -10.59 28.02 22.59
N HIS A 171 -11.09 27.54 21.45
CA HIS A 171 -12.03 26.42 21.42
C HIS A 171 -11.38 25.12 21.92
N ILE A 172 -10.14 24.83 21.49
CA ILE A 172 -9.39 23.64 21.92
C ILE A 172 -9.13 23.68 23.43
N LEU A 173 -8.58 24.77 23.96
CA LEU A 173 -8.24 24.83 25.37
C LEU A 173 -9.48 24.80 26.25
N SER A 174 -10.45 25.70 26.04
CA SER A 174 -11.58 25.84 26.96
C SER A 174 -12.55 24.65 26.86
N ASN A 175 -12.88 24.20 25.65
CA ASN A 175 -13.93 23.20 25.47
C ASN A 175 -13.37 21.77 25.45
N HIS A 176 -12.28 21.52 24.71
CA HIS A 176 -11.72 20.16 24.64
C HIS A 176 -10.86 19.84 25.86
N TYR A 177 -9.84 20.64 26.17
CA TYR A 177 -8.93 20.34 27.29
C TYR A 177 -9.56 20.64 28.65
N GLY A 178 -10.25 21.78 28.78
CA GLY A 178 -10.91 22.18 30.01
C GLY A 178 -12.16 21.37 30.29
N SER A 179 -13.25 21.62 29.55
CA SER A 179 -14.56 21.08 29.91
C SER A 179 -14.72 19.57 29.69
N LEU A 180 -13.92 18.96 28.79
CA LEU A 180 -14.12 17.59 28.36
C LEU A 180 -13.02 16.62 28.82
N LEU A 181 -11.76 16.87 28.43
CA LEU A 181 -10.64 15.93 28.64
C LEU A 181 -10.06 15.98 30.05
N SER A 182 -10.06 17.14 30.71
CA SER A 182 -9.63 17.23 32.11
C SER A 182 -10.60 16.52 33.03
N ASP A 183 -10.07 15.85 34.05
CA ASP A 183 -10.89 15.23 35.09
C ASP A 183 -11.43 16.30 36.04
N PHE A 184 -12.67 16.12 36.49
CA PHE A 184 -13.31 16.98 37.47
C PHE A 184 -13.18 16.34 38.86
N PRO A 185 -12.81 17.12 39.90
CA PRO A 185 -12.65 16.59 41.26
C PRO A 185 -13.91 15.88 41.77
N GLY A 186 -13.74 14.67 42.33
CA GLY A 186 -14.82 13.93 43.01
C GLY A 186 -15.84 13.24 42.09
N VAL A 187 -15.63 13.24 40.77
CA VAL A 187 -16.68 12.82 39.81
C VAL A 187 -16.64 11.33 39.45
N HIS A 188 -15.45 10.75 39.34
CA HIS A 188 -15.28 9.36 38.91
C HIS A 188 -14.24 8.68 39.78
N ASN A 189 -14.62 7.55 40.39
CA ASN A 189 -13.68 6.64 41.04
C ASN A 189 -13.89 5.24 40.43
N PRO A 190 -13.01 4.79 39.51
CA PRO A 190 -11.77 5.44 39.08
C PRO A 190 -12.00 6.53 38.02
N ALA A 191 -11.20 7.58 38.05
CA ALA A 191 -11.14 8.57 36.98
C ALA A 191 -10.45 7.99 35.74
N VAL A 192 -10.73 8.55 34.55
CA VAL A 192 -9.95 8.20 33.35
C VAL A 192 -8.51 8.72 33.48
N GLY A 193 -8.31 9.84 34.16
CA GLY A 193 -6.96 10.27 34.52
C GLY A 193 -6.18 10.83 33.34
N ARG A 194 -4.95 11.26 33.63
CA ARG A 194 -4.06 11.91 32.67
C ARG A 194 -3.47 10.92 31.67
N VAL A 195 -3.12 9.71 32.11
CA VAL A 195 -2.47 8.71 31.26
C VAL A 195 -3.49 8.04 30.35
N LEU A 196 -4.62 7.56 30.90
CA LEU A 196 -5.61 6.86 30.07
C LEU A 196 -6.33 7.81 29.10
N THR A 197 -6.46 9.11 29.42
CA THR A 197 -6.96 10.10 28.45
C THR A 197 -6.05 10.19 27.22
N SER A 198 -4.73 10.08 27.39
CA SER A 198 -3.80 9.98 26.24
C SER A 198 -3.99 8.68 25.47
N LEU A 199 -4.24 7.56 26.16
CA LEU A 199 -4.51 6.27 25.53
C LEU A 199 -5.82 6.26 24.71
N VAL A 200 -6.87 6.92 25.23
CA VAL A 200 -8.14 7.17 24.54
C VAL A 200 -7.91 8.00 23.27
N ALA A 201 -7.09 9.06 23.36
CA ALA A 201 -6.73 9.88 22.21
C ALA A 201 -6.02 9.05 21.12
N ILE A 202 -5.01 8.25 21.51
CA ILE A 202 -4.28 7.36 20.60
C ILE A 202 -5.25 6.39 19.91
N ALA A 203 -6.14 5.74 20.66
CA ALA A 203 -7.13 4.82 20.09
C ALA A 203 -8.05 5.49 19.08
N CYS A 204 -8.63 6.65 19.42
CA CYS A 204 -9.54 7.36 18.54
C CYS A 204 -8.84 7.84 17.26
N LEU A 205 -7.63 8.39 17.38
CA LEU A 205 -6.90 8.95 16.25
C LEU A 205 -6.34 7.85 15.34
N ARG A 206 -5.85 6.75 15.92
CA ARG A 206 -5.39 5.59 15.15
C ARG A 206 -6.55 4.95 14.37
N ALA A 207 -7.71 4.77 15.00
CA ALA A 207 -8.88 4.17 14.37
C ALA A 207 -9.51 5.03 13.25
N GLN A 208 -9.35 6.36 13.29
CA GLN A 208 -9.90 7.26 12.25
C GLN A 208 -9.06 7.34 10.98
N THR A 209 -7.76 7.05 11.07
CA THR A 209 -6.78 7.22 9.98
C THR A 209 -6.61 8.68 9.53
N GLY A 210 -5.58 8.99 8.74
CA GLY A 210 -5.37 10.34 8.16
C GLY A 210 -4.85 11.42 9.12
N VAL A 211 -4.64 11.10 10.41
CA VAL A 211 -4.19 12.04 11.46
C VAL A 211 -2.90 11.57 12.14
N GLY A 212 -1.96 11.04 11.35
CA GLY A 212 -0.68 10.50 11.84
C GLY A 212 0.13 11.46 12.74
N PRO A 213 0.29 12.74 12.40
CA PRO A 213 0.98 13.70 13.26
C PRO A 213 0.35 13.85 14.66
N GLN A 214 -0.98 13.78 14.76
CA GLN A 214 -1.70 13.83 16.03
C GLN A 214 -1.45 12.56 16.84
N VAL A 215 -1.47 11.38 16.21
CA VAL A 215 -1.12 10.10 16.88
C VAL A 215 0.27 10.18 17.49
N VAL A 216 1.27 10.65 16.72
CA VAL A 216 2.65 10.84 17.22
C VAL A 216 2.66 11.75 18.45
N SER A 217 1.95 12.87 18.40
CA SER A 217 1.90 13.81 19.51
C SER A 217 1.27 13.22 20.77
N HIS A 218 0.23 12.39 20.64
CA HIS A 218 -0.43 11.76 21.79
C HIS A 218 0.36 10.56 22.34
N VAL A 219 1.16 9.88 21.50
CA VAL A 219 2.15 8.90 21.99
C VAL A 219 3.19 9.58 22.87
N TYR A 220 3.76 10.72 22.46
CA TYR A 220 4.65 11.49 23.33
C TYR A 220 3.94 11.96 24.61
N GLY A 221 2.69 12.40 24.50
CA GLY A 221 1.87 12.79 25.66
C GLY A 221 1.59 11.65 26.64
N LEU A 222 1.45 10.42 26.15
CA LEU A 222 1.32 9.20 26.95
C LEU A 222 2.61 8.91 27.71
N ARG A 223 3.76 8.88 27.01
CA ARG A 223 5.07 8.63 27.63
C ARG A 223 5.40 9.66 28.71
N LYS A 224 5.14 10.93 28.41
CA LYS A 224 5.35 12.01 29.36
C LYS A 224 4.45 11.88 30.59
N GLY A 225 3.17 11.53 30.38
CA GLY A 225 2.26 11.25 31.49
C GLY A 225 2.82 10.16 32.41
N ILE A 226 3.21 9.02 31.84
CA ILE A 226 3.79 7.90 32.60
C ILE A 226 5.07 8.30 33.36
N SER A 227 5.92 9.15 32.76
CA SER A 227 7.12 9.64 33.46
C SER A 227 6.82 10.60 34.62
N GLU A 228 5.64 11.24 34.63
CA GLU A 228 5.18 12.18 35.65
C GLU A 228 4.25 11.52 36.69
N GLY A 229 3.81 10.28 36.44
CA GLY A 229 2.94 9.46 37.29
C GLY A 229 1.93 8.65 36.45
N GLY A 230 1.73 7.38 36.78
CA GLY A 230 0.85 6.48 36.02
C GLY A 230 0.16 5.42 36.87
N GLU A 231 -0.13 5.73 38.14
CA GLU A 231 -0.76 4.83 39.10
C GLU A 231 -2.04 4.19 38.56
N GLU A 232 -2.82 4.92 37.75
CA GLU A 232 -4.04 4.41 37.11
C GLU A 232 -3.81 3.29 36.08
N VAL A 233 -2.56 3.06 35.68
CA VAL A 233 -2.14 2.01 34.75
C VAL A 233 -1.85 0.68 35.46
N GLY A 234 -1.45 0.73 36.73
CA GLY A 234 -0.92 -0.41 37.47
C GLY A 234 0.60 -0.60 37.27
N GLU A 235 1.13 -1.72 37.77
CA GLU A 235 2.58 -2.00 37.82
C GLU A 235 3.27 -1.98 36.44
N GLY A 236 2.51 -2.24 35.36
CA GLY A 236 2.96 -2.21 33.98
C GLY A 236 3.12 -0.81 33.37
N GLU A 237 3.02 0.28 34.14
CA GLU A 237 3.10 1.66 33.62
C GLU A 237 4.35 1.92 32.77
N LYS A 238 5.53 1.47 33.22
CA LYS A 238 6.80 1.67 32.51
C LYS A 238 6.83 0.95 31.17
N TRP A 239 6.22 -0.24 31.10
CA TRP A 239 6.08 -0.99 29.85
C TRP A 239 5.15 -0.28 28.88
N LEU A 240 4.00 0.21 29.35
CA LEU A 240 3.06 0.97 28.53
C LEU A 240 3.69 2.26 27.99
N GLY A 241 4.58 2.90 28.75
CA GLY A 241 5.34 4.08 28.35
C GLY A 241 6.52 3.79 27.41
N GLY A 242 6.87 2.52 27.23
CA GLY A 242 7.95 2.08 26.35
C GLY A 242 7.51 1.91 24.88
N ASP A 243 8.49 1.60 24.03
CA ASP A 243 8.25 1.31 22.61
C ASP A 243 7.31 0.10 22.44
N GLU A 244 7.52 -0.97 23.20
CA GLU A 244 6.71 -2.19 23.13
C GLU A 244 5.24 -1.95 23.51
N GLY A 245 4.98 -1.29 24.63
CA GLY A 245 3.62 -0.97 25.05
C GLY A 245 2.89 -0.02 24.09
N ASN A 246 3.61 0.93 23.48
CA ASN A 246 3.01 1.79 22.45
C ASN A 246 2.71 1.04 21.14
N LEU A 247 3.60 0.14 20.71
CA LEU A 247 3.35 -0.74 19.56
C LEU A 247 2.16 -1.67 19.83
N TRP A 248 2.07 -2.22 21.05
CA TRP A 248 0.91 -3.00 21.50
C TRP A 248 -0.38 -2.19 21.43
N ALA A 249 -0.40 -0.97 21.98
CA ALA A 249 -1.58 -0.12 21.97
C ALA A 249 -2.07 0.18 20.54
N LEU A 250 -1.15 0.50 19.62
CA LEU A 250 -1.48 0.73 18.21
C LEU A 250 -1.98 -0.54 17.52
N GLY A 251 -1.31 -1.69 17.74
CA GLY A 251 -1.69 -2.97 17.16
C GLY A 251 -3.01 -3.52 17.70
N ALA A 252 -3.33 -3.30 18.97
CA ALA A 252 -4.63 -3.63 19.56
C ALA A 252 -5.76 -2.83 18.88
N VAL A 253 -5.56 -1.53 18.65
CA VAL A 253 -6.52 -0.69 17.90
C VAL A 253 -6.69 -1.20 16.48
N ASP A 254 -5.60 -1.54 15.80
CA ASP A 254 -5.66 -2.07 14.43
C ASP A 254 -6.46 -3.37 14.34
N ARG A 255 -6.23 -4.33 15.26
CA ARG A 255 -7.01 -5.59 15.33
C ARG A 255 -8.51 -5.36 15.51
N ILE A 256 -8.90 -4.39 16.35
CA ILE A 256 -10.31 -4.02 16.57
C ILE A 256 -10.91 -3.42 15.29
N VAL A 257 -10.19 -2.49 14.66
CA VAL A 257 -10.63 -1.81 13.43
C VAL A 257 -10.76 -2.82 12.30
N GLU A 258 -9.80 -3.73 12.13
CA GLU A 258 -9.85 -4.77 11.11
C GLU A 258 -11.04 -5.69 11.31
N ALA A 259 -11.27 -6.18 12.52
CA ALA A 259 -12.40 -7.08 12.80
C ALA A 259 -13.76 -6.44 12.49
N ILE A 260 -13.94 -5.19 12.91
CA ILE A 260 -15.24 -4.49 12.82
C ILE A 260 -15.43 -3.88 11.42
N ALA A 261 -14.42 -3.20 10.86
CA ALA A 261 -14.54 -2.43 9.63
C ALA A 261 -14.13 -3.19 8.35
N ALA A 262 -13.32 -4.27 8.42
CA ALA A 262 -12.93 -5.03 7.22
C ALA A 262 -14.02 -6.01 6.75
N ARG A 263 -14.84 -6.56 7.66
CA ARG A 263 -15.96 -7.44 7.27
C ARG A 263 -17.01 -6.72 6.41
N THR A 264 -17.17 -5.40 6.53
CA THR A 264 -18.15 -4.62 5.72
C THR A 264 -17.74 -4.45 4.26
N ALA A 265 -16.43 -4.49 3.94
CA ALA A 265 -15.97 -4.48 2.55
C ALA A 265 -16.31 -5.80 1.84
N LEU A 266 -16.21 -6.94 2.56
CA LEU A 266 -16.59 -8.25 2.05
C LEU A 266 -18.13 -8.44 2.03
N PHE A 267 -18.83 -8.00 3.08
CA PHE A 267 -20.29 -8.12 3.19
C PHE A 267 -21.03 -7.24 2.19
N GLY A 268 -20.53 -6.04 1.87
CA GLY A 268 -21.10 -5.20 0.81
C GLY A 268 -21.02 -5.86 -0.56
N ILE A 269 -19.90 -6.54 -0.85
CA ILE A 269 -19.71 -7.33 -2.08
C ILE A 269 -20.63 -8.57 -2.08
N LEU A 270 -20.78 -9.24 -0.93
CA LEU A 270 -21.62 -10.43 -0.77
C LEU A 270 -23.13 -10.14 -0.78
N LEU A 271 -23.60 -9.02 -0.22
CA LEU A 271 -25.01 -8.62 -0.30
C LEU A 271 -25.39 -8.25 -1.73
N GLN A 272 -24.51 -7.54 -2.43
CA GLN A 272 -24.72 -7.19 -3.83
C GLN A 272 -24.74 -8.45 -4.71
N ALA A 273 -23.84 -9.40 -4.45
CA ALA A 273 -23.85 -10.72 -5.10
C ALA A 273 -25.09 -11.57 -4.73
N ARG A 274 -25.63 -11.44 -3.51
CA ARG A 274 -26.83 -12.18 -3.04
C ARG A 274 -28.13 -11.60 -3.61
N ASP A 275 -28.25 -10.29 -3.72
CA ASP A 275 -29.39 -9.62 -4.36
C ASP A 275 -29.37 -9.84 -5.88
N ASP A 276 -28.19 -9.88 -6.50
CA ASP A 276 -28.02 -10.30 -7.90
C ASP A 276 -28.39 -11.79 -8.10
N LEU A 277 -28.08 -12.66 -7.13
CA LEU A 277 -28.50 -14.07 -7.15
C LEU A 277 -30.02 -14.24 -6.94
N ARG A 278 -30.65 -13.41 -6.10
CA ARG A 278 -32.11 -13.43 -5.86
C ARG A 278 -32.93 -12.92 -7.05
N ARG A 279 -32.34 -12.06 -7.89
CA ARG A 279 -32.96 -11.58 -9.14
C ARG A 279 -32.76 -12.54 -10.31
N SER A 280 -31.90 -13.54 -10.17
CA SER A 280 -31.75 -14.63 -11.14
C SER A 280 -32.87 -15.67 -10.97
N LYS A 281 -33.65 -15.92 -12.03
CA LYS A 281 -34.74 -16.91 -12.06
C LYS A 281 -34.27 -18.38 -12.04
N THR A 282 -32.99 -18.64 -11.86
CA THR A 282 -32.44 -20.00 -11.82
C THR A 282 -31.90 -20.31 -10.43
N LYS A 283 -32.53 -21.23 -9.70
CA LYS A 283 -31.97 -21.83 -8.47
C LYS A 283 -30.78 -22.74 -8.85
N PRO A 284 -29.57 -22.55 -8.30
CA PRO A 284 -28.60 -23.63 -8.28
C PRO A 284 -28.56 -24.24 -6.87
N ASN A 285 -28.76 -25.56 -6.81
CA ASN A 285 -28.42 -26.36 -5.63
C ASN A 285 -26.89 -26.40 -5.49
N LEU A 286 -26.31 -25.57 -4.63
CA LEU A 286 -24.94 -25.75 -4.15
C LEU A 286 -25.00 -26.22 -2.70
N SER A 287 -24.48 -27.43 -2.43
CA SER A 287 -24.36 -27.95 -1.06
C SER A 287 -23.32 -27.15 -0.27
N SER A 288 -23.53 -27.01 1.04
CA SER A 288 -22.63 -26.25 1.95
C SER A 288 -21.18 -26.76 1.94
N LYS A 289 -20.95 -27.99 1.47
CA LYS A 289 -19.63 -28.61 1.34
C LYS A 289 -18.78 -27.99 0.22
N ALA A 290 -19.41 -27.50 -0.86
CA ALA A 290 -18.71 -26.84 -1.97
C ALA A 290 -18.26 -25.42 -1.61
N LEU A 291 -19.03 -24.72 -0.77
CA LEU A 291 -18.65 -23.42 -0.20
C LEU A 291 -17.44 -23.55 0.72
N ASN A 292 -17.39 -24.57 1.58
CA ASN A 292 -16.27 -24.79 2.51
C ASN A 292 -14.94 -25.10 1.81
N ASN A 293 -14.96 -25.74 0.64
CA ASN A 293 -13.74 -26.01 -0.14
C ASN A 293 -13.21 -24.79 -0.90
N LEU A 294 -14.02 -23.75 -1.14
CA LEU A 294 -13.56 -22.51 -1.76
C LEU A 294 -12.74 -21.62 -0.81
N PHE A 295 -12.79 -21.88 0.51
CA PHE A 295 -12.07 -21.13 1.54
C PHE A 295 -10.63 -21.61 1.77
N ARG A 296 -10.18 -22.71 1.13
CA ARG A 296 -8.82 -23.26 1.33
C ARG A 296 -7.71 -22.62 0.48
N PHE A 297 -8.02 -21.72 -0.44
CA PHE A 297 -7.03 -21.12 -1.36
C PHE A 297 -6.86 -19.59 -1.22
N LEU A 298 -7.24 -19.01 -0.07
CA LEU A 298 -6.82 -17.66 0.31
C LEU A 298 -5.42 -17.75 0.96
N PRO A 299 -4.43 -16.93 0.57
CA PRO A 299 -3.12 -17.00 1.17
C PRO A 299 -3.17 -16.48 2.63
N LEU A 300 -2.90 -17.42 3.55
CA LEU A 300 -2.33 -17.27 4.89
C LEU A 300 -2.92 -16.20 5.82
N ALA A 301 -4.03 -16.55 6.45
CA ALA A 301 -4.11 -16.42 7.91
C ALA A 301 -3.09 -17.41 8.52
N ASN A 302 -2.23 -16.94 9.43
CA ASN A 302 -1.15 -17.68 10.12
C ASN A 302 0.17 -17.86 9.34
N SER A 303 0.91 -16.77 9.12
CA SER A 303 2.38 -16.83 9.03
C SER A 303 3.01 -15.93 10.09
N PRO A 304 4.16 -16.31 10.69
CA PRO A 304 4.86 -15.47 11.66
C PRO A 304 5.24 -14.14 11.01
N ASN A 305 4.96 -13.05 11.73
CA ASN A 305 5.16 -11.66 11.32
C ASN A 305 6.58 -11.43 10.79
N PHE A 306 6.73 -11.21 9.49
CA PHE A 306 7.91 -10.55 8.97
C PHE A 306 7.87 -9.07 9.41
N PRO A 307 9.00 -8.48 9.84
CA PRO A 307 9.05 -7.09 10.25
C PRO A 307 8.62 -6.17 9.09
N LEU A 308 7.69 -5.26 9.38
CA LEU A 308 7.29 -4.21 8.45
C LEU A 308 8.49 -3.30 8.17
N SER A 309 8.80 -3.10 6.88
CA SER A 309 9.85 -2.17 6.49
C SER A 309 9.56 -0.76 7.05
N PRO A 310 10.56 -0.04 7.59
CA PRO A 310 10.42 1.34 8.04
C PRO A 310 9.86 2.32 6.98
N LEU A 311 9.92 1.94 5.69
CA LEU A 311 9.35 2.68 4.57
C LEU A 311 7.85 2.44 4.37
N MET A 312 7.25 1.47 5.06
CA MET A 312 5.82 1.14 5.03
C MET A 312 5.05 1.65 6.26
N ALA A 313 5.66 2.54 7.05
CA ALA A 313 4.94 3.44 7.95
C ALA A 313 3.90 4.28 7.16
N PRO A 314 2.82 4.79 7.79
CA PRO A 314 1.46 4.89 7.23
C PRO A 314 1.29 5.97 6.15
N ILE A 315 1.87 5.75 4.97
CA ILE A 315 1.75 6.65 3.80
C ILE A 315 0.89 6.02 2.67
N VAL A 316 0.54 4.72 2.72
CA VAL A 316 0.00 4.03 1.52
C VAL A 316 -1.38 3.36 1.69
N THR A 317 -2.15 3.64 2.74
CA THR A 317 -3.51 3.08 2.89
C THR A 317 -4.66 4.07 2.77
N SER A 318 -4.41 5.38 2.73
CA SER A 318 -5.49 6.33 2.48
C SER A 318 -5.91 6.27 1.00
N PHE A 319 -7.20 6.09 0.76
CA PHE A 319 -7.81 6.21 -0.58
C PHE A 319 -7.53 7.60 -1.21
N THR A 320 -7.12 8.58 -0.38
CA THR A 320 -6.70 9.95 -0.73
C THR A 320 -5.31 10.03 -1.38
N ALA A 321 -4.40 9.08 -1.16
CA ALA A 321 -3.05 9.09 -1.74
C ALA A 321 -3.04 9.04 -3.29
N ARG A 322 -4.16 8.64 -3.91
CA ARG A 322 -4.32 8.70 -5.39
C ARG A 322 -4.62 10.11 -5.91
N LEU A 323 -5.11 11.00 -5.03
CA LEU A 323 -5.49 12.38 -5.33
C LEU A 323 -4.43 13.39 -4.84
N GLU A 324 -3.56 12.97 -3.93
CA GLU A 324 -2.44 13.80 -3.48
C GLU A 324 -1.44 14.02 -4.63
N PRO A 325 -1.01 15.28 -4.88
CA PRO A 325 0.04 15.54 -5.84
C PRO A 325 1.30 14.80 -5.41
N LYS A 326 1.85 13.97 -6.31
CA LYS A 326 3.12 13.30 -6.05
C LYS A 326 4.13 14.36 -5.66
N LEU A 327 4.79 14.17 -4.51
CA LEU A 327 5.84 15.07 -4.06
C LEU A 327 6.80 15.35 -5.23
N PRO A 328 7.15 16.62 -5.48
CA PRO A 328 8.07 16.95 -6.56
C PRO A 328 9.39 16.20 -6.37
N ALA A 329 10.03 15.82 -7.47
CA ALA A 329 11.35 15.21 -7.40
C ALA A 329 12.27 16.14 -6.57
N PRO A 330 13.04 15.61 -5.61
CA PRO A 330 13.90 16.43 -4.78
C PRO A 330 14.85 17.24 -5.68
N LEU A 331 14.84 18.56 -5.54
CA LEU A 331 15.67 19.48 -6.32
C LEU A 331 17.16 19.13 -6.20
N ASN A 332 17.59 18.66 -5.03
CA ASN A 332 18.96 18.21 -4.75
C ASN A 332 18.94 16.79 -4.16
N PRO A 333 18.93 15.73 -4.99
CA PRO A 333 18.85 14.36 -4.48
C PRO A 333 20.15 13.94 -3.81
N THR A 334 20.04 13.27 -2.66
CA THR A 334 21.20 12.70 -1.95
C THR A 334 21.92 11.64 -2.82
N PRO A 335 23.20 11.31 -2.54
CA PRO A 335 23.90 10.24 -3.28
C PRO A 335 23.15 8.90 -3.26
N PHE A 336 22.46 8.58 -2.16
CA PHE A 336 21.62 7.39 -2.08
C PHE A 336 20.37 7.48 -2.97
N GLN A 337 19.67 8.62 -2.96
CA GLN A 337 18.52 8.84 -3.84
C GLN A 337 18.92 8.80 -5.32
N LYS A 338 20.09 9.36 -5.70
CA LYS A 338 20.65 9.24 -7.04
C LYS A 338 20.89 7.78 -7.44
N ARG A 339 21.37 6.93 -6.52
CA ARG A 339 21.53 5.48 -6.76
C ARG A 339 20.18 4.77 -6.93
N LEU A 340 19.18 5.07 -6.10
CA LEU A 340 17.84 4.51 -6.23
C LEU A 340 17.16 4.90 -7.56
N LEU A 341 17.31 6.15 -7.99
CA LEU A 341 16.79 6.65 -9.26
C LEU A 341 17.48 6.03 -10.50
N ARG A 342 18.66 5.45 -10.32
CA ARG A 342 19.39 4.71 -11.36
C ARG A 342 19.14 3.21 -11.33
N ASN A 343 18.55 2.69 -10.24
CA ASN A 343 18.33 1.26 -10.06
C ASN A 343 17.00 0.84 -10.74
N PRO A 344 17.05 0.05 -11.83
CA PRO A 344 15.85 -0.35 -12.57
C PRO A 344 14.88 -1.20 -11.73
N TYR A 345 15.40 -2.01 -10.80
CA TYR A 345 14.62 -2.87 -9.91
C TYR A 345 13.89 -2.05 -8.83
N ALA A 346 14.57 -1.09 -8.21
CA ALA A 346 13.93 -0.19 -7.24
C ALA A 346 12.80 0.63 -7.91
N ILE A 347 13.00 1.06 -9.16
CA ILE A 347 11.96 1.73 -9.93
C ILE A 347 10.82 0.77 -10.29
N ALA A 348 11.11 -0.50 -10.58
CA ALA A 348 10.08 -1.50 -10.87
C ALA A 348 9.20 -1.77 -9.64
N LEU A 349 9.82 -1.98 -8.48
CA LEU A 349 9.16 -2.24 -7.20
C LEU A 349 8.36 -1.04 -6.67
N SER A 350 8.82 0.19 -6.94
CA SER A 350 8.11 1.41 -6.53
C SER A 350 6.85 1.71 -7.36
N LYS A 351 6.55 0.93 -8.42
CA LYS A 351 5.31 1.13 -9.17
C LYS A 351 4.10 0.58 -8.41
N PRO A 352 2.89 1.15 -8.59
CA PRO A 352 1.69 0.69 -7.90
C PRO A 352 1.40 -0.80 -8.11
N VAL A 353 1.04 -1.49 -7.04
CA VAL A 353 0.59 -2.89 -7.07
C VAL A 353 -0.77 -2.99 -7.77
N ARG A 354 -0.92 -4.02 -8.60
CA ARG A 354 -2.14 -4.36 -9.35
C ARG A 354 -2.35 -5.87 -9.30
N SER A 355 -3.61 -6.29 -9.45
CA SER A 355 -3.96 -7.71 -9.53
C SER A 355 -3.95 -8.18 -10.98
N CYS A 356 -3.33 -9.32 -11.24
CA CYS A 356 -3.45 -10.05 -12.49
C CYS A 356 -4.87 -10.60 -12.64
N VAL A 357 -5.54 -10.33 -13.76
CA VAL A 357 -6.94 -10.76 -13.96
C VAL A 357 -7.08 -12.25 -14.22
N LEU A 358 -6.00 -12.92 -14.68
CA LEU A 358 -5.97 -14.37 -14.91
C LEU A 358 -5.59 -15.14 -13.66
N THR A 359 -4.46 -14.79 -13.04
CA THR A 359 -3.87 -15.56 -11.92
C THR A 359 -4.23 -15.02 -10.54
N ARG A 360 -4.87 -13.84 -10.48
CA ARG A 360 -5.17 -13.10 -9.23
C ARG A 360 -3.94 -12.68 -8.41
N THR A 361 -2.73 -12.89 -8.91
CA THR A 361 -1.48 -12.48 -8.27
C THR A 361 -1.39 -10.95 -8.14
N TRP A 362 -0.95 -10.47 -6.99
CA TRP A 362 -0.80 -9.03 -6.71
C TRP A 362 0.68 -8.64 -6.73
N ILE A 363 1.09 -7.90 -7.76
CA ILE A 363 2.48 -7.45 -7.92
C ILE A 363 2.54 -6.03 -8.51
N PRO A 364 3.67 -5.31 -8.36
CA PRO A 364 3.87 -4.02 -9.00
C PRO A 364 3.59 -4.08 -10.50
N ARG A 365 2.92 -3.05 -11.03
CA ARG A 365 2.49 -3.01 -12.45
C ARG A 365 3.62 -3.14 -13.48
N SER A 366 4.88 -2.99 -13.08
CA SER A 366 6.04 -3.20 -13.97
C SER A 366 6.18 -4.66 -14.42
N PHE A 367 5.68 -5.59 -13.61
CA PHE A 367 5.69 -7.03 -13.88
C PHE A 367 4.42 -7.52 -14.59
N LEU A 368 3.54 -6.58 -14.97
CA LEU A 368 2.26 -6.87 -15.60
C LEU A 368 2.22 -6.22 -16.98
N GLN A 369 1.52 -6.89 -17.90
CA GLN A 369 1.15 -6.37 -19.20
C GLN A 369 -0.28 -5.82 -19.16
N PRO A 370 -0.49 -4.51 -19.33
CA PRO A 370 -1.84 -3.94 -19.42
C PRO A 370 -2.47 -4.17 -20.80
N PHE A 371 -3.76 -4.39 -20.81
CA PHE A 371 -4.62 -4.44 -21.98
C PHE A 371 -5.74 -3.39 -21.84
N GLU A 372 -6.00 -2.68 -22.93
CA GLU A 372 -7.04 -1.66 -23.03
C GLU A 372 -7.99 -2.05 -24.17
N LEU A 373 -9.28 -1.76 -24.01
CA LEU A 373 -10.25 -1.92 -25.08
C LEU A 373 -10.13 -0.74 -26.04
N VAL A 374 -9.90 -1.04 -27.31
CA VAL A 374 -9.77 -0.07 -28.38
C VAL A 374 -10.81 -0.39 -29.46
N PRO A 375 -11.61 0.59 -29.90
CA PRO A 375 -12.52 0.40 -31.03
C PRO A 375 -11.73 0.21 -32.31
N ARG A 376 -12.19 -0.71 -33.17
CA ARG A 376 -11.65 -0.83 -34.52
C ARG A 376 -12.18 0.34 -35.37
N PRO A 377 -11.36 1.02 -36.19
CA PRO A 377 -11.83 2.15 -37.00
C PRO A 377 -12.91 1.79 -38.03
N ASP A 378 -12.94 0.53 -38.46
CA ASP A 378 -13.75 -0.02 -39.54
C ASP A 378 -14.96 -0.85 -39.06
N THR A 379 -15.07 -1.15 -37.76
CA THR A 379 -16.14 -2.01 -37.21
C THR A 379 -16.57 -1.57 -35.81
N ASP A 380 -17.79 -1.93 -35.41
CA ASP A 380 -18.31 -1.73 -34.04
C ASP A 380 -17.74 -2.74 -33.02
N GLU A 381 -16.59 -3.36 -33.33
CA GLU A 381 -15.92 -4.33 -32.46
C GLU A 381 -14.86 -3.65 -31.57
N LEU A 382 -14.75 -4.13 -30.33
CA LEU A 382 -13.77 -3.65 -29.36
C LEU A 382 -12.68 -4.70 -29.15
N TRP A 383 -11.43 -4.31 -29.36
CA TRP A 383 -10.27 -5.20 -29.29
C TRP A 383 -9.45 -4.94 -28.04
N TYR A 384 -9.07 -5.99 -27.34
CA TYR A 384 -8.06 -5.91 -26.28
C TYR A 384 -6.68 -5.74 -26.89
N LEU A 385 -6.04 -4.60 -26.64
CA LEU A 385 -4.70 -4.30 -27.17
C LEU A 385 -3.73 -3.80 -26.08
N PRO A 386 -2.43 -4.17 -26.17
CA PRO A 386 -1.37 -3.71 -25.27
C PRO A 386 -0.93 -2.28 -25.62
N ARG A 387 -1.80 -1.30 -25.33
CA ARG A 387 -1.61 0.10 -25.75
C ARG A 387 -0.33 0.75 -25.21
N ASP A 388 0.20 0.27 -24.09
CA ASP A 388 1.48 0.77 -23.55
C ASP A 388 2.71 0.37 -24.38
N LEU A 389 2.56 -0.61 -25.27
CA LEU A 389 3.58 -1.02 -26.24
C LEU A 389 3.42 -0.31 -27.60
N SER A 390 2.30 0.36 -27.84
CA SER A 390 2.06 1.10 -29.08
C SER A 390 2.88 2.39 -29.11
N ALA A 391 3.34 2.81 -30.30
CA ALA A 391 4.11 4.04 -30.48
C ALA A 391 3.34 5.24 -29.90
N ARG A 392 4.04 6.14 -29.20
CA ARG A 392 3.45 7.42 -28.80
C ARG A 392 3.25 8.24 -30.06
N VAL A 393 2.03 8.75 -30.27
CA VAL A 393 1.78 9.81 -31.26
C VAL A 393 2.73 10.98 -30.95
N PRO A 394 3.48 11.50 -31.94
CA PRO A 394 4.37 12.65 -31.76
C PRO A 394 3.64 13.84 -31.13
N ARG A 395 4.38 14.65 -30.37
CA ARG A 395 3.82 15.78 -29.62
C ARG A 395 3.36 16.93 -30.52
N ASP A 396 3.86 16.97 -31.74
CA ASP A 396 3.75 18.08 -32.68
C ASP A 396 2.53 17.98 -33.62
N GLU A 397 1.87 16.82 -33.70
CA GLU A 397 0.56 16.63 -34.36
C GLU A 397 -0.61 16.86 -33.37
N ARG A 398 -0.40 17.68 -32.34
CA ARG A 398 -1.49 18.14 -31.48
C ARG A 398 -1.99 19.46 -32.02
N ASP A 399 -3.02 19.38 -32.85
CA ASP A 399 -3.80 20.55 -33.25
C ASP A 399 -4.37 21.22 -32.00
N GLU A 400 -3.98 22.49 -31.76
CA GLU A 400 -4.38 23.24 -30.56
C GLU A 400 -5.88 23.61 -30.55
N THR A 401 -6.60 23.29 -31.63
CA THR A 401 -8.02 23.59 -31.81
C THR A 401 -8.97 22.45 -31.42
N GLU A 402 -8.49 21.23 -31.16
CA GLU A 402 -9.34 20.14 -30.65
C GLU A 402 -9.51 20.20 -29.12
N THR A 403 -10.35 21.14 -28.68
CA THR A 403 -10.96 21.16 -27.33
C THR A 403 -12.05 20.08 -27.14
N THR A 404 -12.19 19.15 -28.07
CA THR A 404 -13.17 18.07 -28.05
C THR A 404 -12.72 16.88 -27.21
N LYS A 405 -13.28 16.79 -26.00
CA LYS A 405 -13.42 15.58 -25.15
C LYS A 405 -12.13 14.78 -24.98
N ARG A 406 -11.40 15.05 -23.89
CA ARG A 406 -10.48 14.07 -23.28
C ARG A 406 -11.24 12.75 -23.05
N VAL A 407 -11.15 11.81 -24.00
CA VAL A 407 -11.62 10.43 -23.80
C VAL A 407 -10.77 9.89 -22.65
N ARG A 408 -11.40 9.74 -21.48
CA ARG A 408 -10.74 9.19 -20.29
C ARG A 408 -10.06 7.88 -20.72
N PRO A 409 -8.77 7.65 -20.41
CA PRO A 409 -8.13 6.38 -20.74
C PRO A 409 -8.98 5.26 -20.17
N GLY A 410 -9.37 4.31 -21.01
CA GLY A 410 -10.23 3.20 -20.62
C GLY A 410 -9.62 2.46 -19.43
N ARG A 411 -10.45 1.82 -18.60
CA ARG A 411 -9.95 0.93 -17.55
C ARG A 411 -8.99 -0.09 -18.17
N ARG A 412 -7.86 -0.35 -17.52
CA ARG A 412 -6.86 -1.33 -17.99
C ARG A 412 -7.01 -2.62 -17.21
N ASN A 413 -6.97 -3.75 -17.93
CA ASN A 413 -6.83 -5.06 -17.31
C ASN A 413 -5.37 -5.44 -17.33
N TYR A 414 -4.86 -5.93 -16.21
CA TYR A 414 -3.46 -6.29 -16.06
C TYR A 414 -3.34 -7.80 -16.07
N VAL A 415 -2.49 -8.34 -16.92
CA VAL A 415 -2.13 -9.75 -16.96
C VAL A 415 -0.65 -9.87 -16.58
N LEU A 416 -0.22 -10.98 -15.99
CA LEU A 416 1.19 -11.23 -15.75
C LEU A 416 1.97 -11.13 -17.07
N ALA A 417 3.09 -10.40 -17.08
CA ALA A 417 3.92 -10.28 -18.27
C ALA A 417 4.71 -11.59 -18.48
N ASN A 418 4.04 -12.61 -19.02
CA ASN A 418 4.61 -13.92 -19.31
C ASN A 418 3.99 -14.47 -20.61
N LYS A 419 4.83 -14.95 -21.53
CA LYS A 419 4.40 -15.42 -22.86
C LYS A 419 3.54 -16.68 -22.78
N GLU A 420 3.97 -17.69 -22.02
CA GLU A 420 3.26 -18.97 -21.88
C GLU A 420 1.86 -18.78 -21.29
N LEU A 421 1.71 -17.85 -20.34
CA LEU A 421 0.41 -17.49 -19.78
C LEU A 421 -0.51 -16.88 -20.84
N LEU A 422 0.00 -16.01 -21.72
CA LEU A 422 -0.79 -15.45 -22.81
C LEU A 422 -1.12 -16.51 -23.87
N GLU A 423 -0.20 -17.41 -24.18
CA GLU A 423 -0.44 -18.55 -25.08
C GLU A 423 -1.56 -19.44 -24.52
N ALA A 424 -1.53 -19.71 -23.20
CA ALA A 424 -2.52 -20.52 -22.51
C ALA A 424 -3.95 -19.94 -22.62
N VAL A 425 -4.12 -18.63 -22.80
CA VAL A 425 -5.44 -18.02 -23.00
C VAL A 425 -6.10 -18.45 -24.31
N ASN A 426 -5.29 -18.79 -25.31
CA ASN A 426 -5.75 -19.22 -26.64
C ASN A 426 -5.61 -20.74 -26.86
N LYS A 427 -4.72 -21.40 -26.13
CA LYS A 427 -4.49 -22.85 -26.22
C LYS A 427 -5.69 -23.64 -25.68
N LYS A 428 -6.15 -24.64 -26.43
CA LYS A 428 -7.22 -25.55 -25.99
C LYS A 428 -6.75 -26.40 -24.81
N ARG A 429 -7.66 -26.69 -23.87
CA ARG A 429 -7.41 -27.54 -22.68
C ARG A 429 -6.35 -27.00 -21.70
N SER A 430 -6.00 -25.72 -21.78
CA SER A 430 -5.07 -25.06 -20.84
C SER A 430 -5.69 -24.71 -19.48
N GLY A 431 -7.02 -24.82 -19.34
CA GLY A 431 -7.78 -24.31 -18.19
C GLY A 431 -8.02 -22.78 -18.22
N LEU A 432 -7.30 -22.04 -19.07
CA LEU A 432 -7.42 -20.59 -19.25
C LEU A 432 -8.02 -20.19 -20.61
N THR A 433 -8.37 -21.17 -21.45
CA THR A 433 -8.95 -20.93 -22.78
C THR A 433 -10.17 -20.00 -22.70
N GLY A 434 -10.13 -18.86 -23.40
CA GLY A 434 -11.25 -17.92 -23.45
C GLY A 434 -11.49 -17.11 -22.16
N SER A 435 -10.61 -17.21 -21.17
CA SER A 435 -10.71 -16.47 -19.90
C SER A 435 -10.72 -14.94 -20.05
N TRP A 436 -10.19 -14.44 -21.17
CA TRP A 436 -10.23 -13.02 -21.56
C TRP A 436 -11.65 -12.45 -21.64
N ALA A 437 -12.67 -13.27 -21.92
CA ALA A 437 -14.06 -12.84 -21.97
C ALA A 437 -14.60 -12.40 -20.59
N ARG A 438 -13.92 -12.77 -19.51
CA ARG A 438 -14.28 -12.42 -18.12
C ARG A 438 -13.60 -11.13 -17.64
N PHE A 439 -12.86 -10.43 -18.50
CA PHE A 439 -12.23 -9.17 -18.14
C PHE A 439 -13.30 -8.12 -17.86
N VAL A 440 -13.31 -7.59 -16.63
CA VAL A 440 -14.43 -6.76 -16.14
C VAL A 440 -14.38 -5.36 -16.74
N TYR A 441 -15.40 -4.98 -17.52
CA TYR A 441 -15.63 -3.62 -17.99
C TYR A 441 -17.06 -3.15 -17.70
N PRO A 442 -17.30 -2.49 -16.56
CA PRO A 442 -18.64 -2.02 -16.18
C PRO A 442 -19.21 -0.96 -17.11
N THR A 443 -18.35 -0.31 -17.91
CA THR A 443 -18.71 0.77 -18.85
C THR A 443 -19.13 0.27 -20.22
N VAL A 444 -18.96 -1.03 -20.50
CA VAL A 444 -19.31 -1.64 -21.78
C VAL A 444 -20.68 -2.30 -21.63
N GLY A 445 -21.65 -1.87 -22.43
CA GLY A 445 -23.02 -2.37 -22.36
C GLY A 445 -23.14 -3.86 -22.74
N PRO A 446 -24.22 -4.54 -22.34
CA PRO A 446 -24.41 -5.99 -22.49
C PRO A 446 -24.51 -6.53 -23.93
N GLY A 447 -24.17 -5.75 -24.96
CA GLY A 447 -24.18 -6.15 -26.37
C GLY A 447 -22.89 -5.89 -27.14
N ALA A 448 -21.82 -5.41 -26.50
CA ALA A 448 -20.58 -5.08 -27.20
C ALA A 448 -19.82 -6.33 -27.67
N LYS A 449 -19.36 -6.31 -28.93
CA LYS A 449 -18.56 -7.39 -29.52
C LYS A 449 -17.09 -7.25 -29.11
N LEU A 450 -16.70 -7.96 -28.05
CA LEU A 450 -15.31 -7.99 -27.57
C LEU A 450 -14.47 -9.01 -28.32
N ARG A 451 -13.25 -8.63 -28.69
CA ARG A 451 -12.30 -9.47 -29.40
C ARG A 451 -10.95 -9.57 -28.70
N TRP A 452 -10.38 -10.77 -28.77
CA TRP A 452 -9.02 -11.09 -28.36
C TRP A 452 -8.32 -11.79 -29.52
N ARG A 453 -7.06 -11.45 -29.76
CA ARG A 453 -6.26 -12.01 -30.85
C ARG A 453 -5.89 -13.45 -30.58
N ALA A 454 -5.96 -14.30 -31.61
CA ALA A 454 -5.49 -15.68 -31.52
C ALA A 454 -3.96 -15.77 -31.32
N ASP A 455 -3.21 -14.79 -31.85
CA ASP A 455 -1.75 -14.65 -31.77
C ASP A 455 -1.30 -13.64 -30.70
N MET A 456 -2.07 -13.42 -29.64
CA MET A 456 -1.82 -12.30 -28.71
C MET A 456 -0.44 -12.39 -28.03
N ASP A 457 0.02 -13.58 -27.70
CA ASP A 457 1.32 -13.84 -27.08
C ASP A 457 2.48 -13.46 -28.04
N GLU A 458 2.41 -13.88 -29.30
CA GLU A 458 3.39 -13.51 -30.33
C GLU A 458 3.33 -12.02 -30.67
N PHE A 459 2.12 -11.46 -30.74
CA PHE A 459 1.90 -10.04 -30.99
C PHE A 459 2.54 -9.18 -29.89
N VAL A 460 2.28 -9.50 -28.61
CA VAL A 460 2.91 -8.81 -27.47
C VAL A 460 4.41 -9.00 -27.49
N CYS A 461 4.91 -10.21 -27.78
CA CYS A 461 6.33 -10.50 -27.92
C CYS A 461 7.00 -9.58 -28.96
N LYS A 462 6.43 -9.52 -30.17
CA LYS A 462 6.91 -8.69 -31.27
C LYS A 462 6.94 -7.21 -30.89
N MET A 463 5.88 -6.73 -30.24
CA MET A 463 5.82 -5.34 -29.78
C MET A 463 6.84 -5.03 -28.68
N MET A 464 7.06 -5.93 -27.72
CA MET A 464 8.08 -5.75 -26.69
C MET A 464 9.50 -5.75 -27.27
N ARG A 465 9.79 -6.63 -28.23
CA ARG A 465 11.08 -6.65 -28.96
C ARG A 465 11.34 -5.33 -29.67
N LYS A 466 10.37 -4.87 -30.48
CA LYS A 466 10.44 -3.58 -31.15
C LYS A 466 10.64 -2.43 -30.15
N LYS A 467 9.96 -2.48 -29.01
CA LYS A 467 10.10 -1.45 -27.98
C LYS A 467 11.51 -1.42 -27.37
N VAL A 468 12.12 -2.58 -27.10
CA VAL A 468 13.51 -2.67 -26.63
C VAL A 468 14.47 -2.14 -27.69
N GLU A 469 14.27 -2.52 -28.96
CA GLU A 469 15.06 -2.04 -30.10
C GLU A 469 14.98 -0.51 -30.21
N GLU A 470 13.78 0.07 -30.19
CA GLU A 470 13.58 1.53 -30.23
C GLU A 470 14.31 2.26 -29.09
N GLU A 471 14.28 1.72 -27.86
CA GLU A 471 14.96 2.32 -26.72
C GLU A 471 16.49 2.21 -26.85
N LEU A 472 17.00 1.10 -27.39
CA LEU A 472 18.43 0.92 -27.69
C LEU A 472 18.89 1.88 -28.80
N VAL A 473 18.15 1.96 -29.91
CA VAL A 473 18.42 2.87 -31.03
C VAL A 473 18.40 4.33 -30.55
N ALA A 474 17.40 4.72 -29.75
CA ALA A 474 17.31 6.06 -29.19
C ALA A 474 18.51 6.41 -28.31
N LEU A 475 19.00 5.44 -27.52
CA LEU A 475 20.18 5.61 -26.68
C LEU A 475 21.47 5.70 -27.51
N MET A 476 21.57 4.93 -28.60
CA MET A 476 22.73 4.91 -29.50
C MET A 476 22.87 6.17 -30.35
N LYS A 477 21.76 6.72 -30.86
CA LYS A 477 21.75 7.98 -31.63
C LYS A 477 22.39 9.15 -30.87
N TRP A 478 22.29 9.15 -29.55
CA TRP A 478 22.84 10.19 -28.67
C TRP A 478 23.87 9.63 -27.68
N ASN A 479 24.69 8.67 -28.14
CA ASN A 479 25.67 8.02 -27.30
C ASN A 479 26.86 8.95 -26.98
N LYS A 480 26.88 9.50 -25.77
CA LYS A 480 27.98 10.19 -25.10
C LYS A 480 28.67 9.25 -24.09
N GLY A 481 28.89 8.01 -24.51
CA GLY A 481 29.45 6.94 -23.67
C GLY A 481 28.48 6.37 -22.65
N GLN A 482 27.19 6.23 -22.99
CA GLN A 482 26.21 5.42 -22.26
C GLN A 482 26.38 3.93 -22.56
N LEU A 483 26.76 3.61 -23.79
CA LEU A 483 27.07 2.26 -24.28
C LEU A 483 28.53 2.21 -24.71
N SER A 484 29.21 1.11 -24.39
CA SER A 484 30.58 0.86 -24.83
C SER A 484 30.76 -0.61 -25.20
N HIS A 485 31.26 -0.87 -26.41
CA HIS A 485 31.65 -2.20 -26.85
C HIS A 485 32.88 -2.70 -26.09
N ALA A 486 33.05 -4.02 -26.03
CA ALA A 486 34.22 -4.70 -25.51
C ALA A 486 34.52 -5.94 -26.38
N LYS A 487 35.74 -5.99 -26.93
CA LYS A 487 36.19 -7.11 -27.79
C LYS A 487 36.45 -8.38 -26.98
N THR A 488 37.08 -8.24 -25.82
CA THR A 488 37.46 -9.35 -24.95
C THR A 488 36.79 -9.24 -23.59
N TRP A 489 36.75 -10.35 -22.86
CA TRP A 489 36.28 -10.38 -21.49
C TRP A 489 37.09 -9.45 -20.58
N ASP A 490 38.41 -9.40 -20.75
CA ASP A 490 39.28 -8.48 -19.99
C ASP A 490 38.93 -7.00 -20.26
N ALA A 491 38.57 -6.68 -21.50
CA ALA A 491 38.12 -5.33 -21.84
C ALA A 491 36.78 -4.97 -21.17
N VAL A 492 35.94 -5.95 -20.83
CA VAL A 492 34.73 -5.74 -20.01
C VAL A 492 35.11 -5.43 -18.57
N LEU A 493 36.04 -6.20 -17.98
CA LEU A 493 36.47 -6.03 -16.59
C LEU A 493 37.10 -4.66 -16.32
N ASN A 494 37.75 -4.08 -17.33
CA ASN A 494 38.36 -2.74 -17.25
C ASN A 494 37.35 -1.57 -17.42
N LYS A 495 36.06 -1.83 -17.68
CA LYS A 495 35.05 -0.76 -17.81
C LYS A 495 34.49 -0.34 -16.45
N ASN A 496 34.47 0.98 -16.23
CA ASN A 496 33.87 1.59 -15.04
C ASN A 496 32.34 1.79 -15.18
N GLN A 497 31.65 1.81 -14.04
CA GLN A 497 30.21 2.12 -13.92
C GLN A 497 29.32 1.17 -14.74
N MET A 498 29.54 -0.14 -14.68
CA MET A 498 28.70 -1.12 -15.38
C MET A 498 27.32 -1.26 -14.73
N GLY A 499 26.26 -1.18 -15.54
CA GLY A 499 24.87 -1.29 -15.11
C GLY A 499 24.14 -2.53 -15.65
N ALA A 500 24.53 -3.00 -16.83
CA ALA A 500 24.16 -4.30 -17.40
C ALA A 500 25.16 -4.70 -18.50
N LEU A 501 25.29 -5.99 -18.79
CA LEU A 501 26.08 -6.50 -19.91
C LEU A 501 25.14 -7.10 -20.95
N LEU A 502 25.40 -6.83 -22.23
CA LEU A 502 24.67 -7.39 -23.36
C LEU A 502 25.61 -8.33 -24.11
N TRP A 503 25.11 -9.53 -24.41
CA TRP A 503 25.79 -10.51 -25.26
C TRP A 503 25.09 -10.58 -26.61
N LEU A 504 25.85 -10.39 -27.69
CA LEU A 504 25.35 -10.28 -29.06
C LEU A 504 25.58 -11.55 -29.90
N GLY A 505 25.96 -12.66 -29.28
CA GLY A 505 26.36 -13.87 -29.99
C GLY A 505 27.87 -13.96 -30.20
N PRO A 506 28.39 -15.18 -30.47
CA PRO A 506 29.81 -15.39 -30.72
C PRO A 506 30.25 -14.57 -31.93
N TYR A 507 31.24 -13.71 -31.73
CA TYR A 507 31.82 -12.92 -32.82
C TYR A 507 32.87 -13.78 -33.52
N LYS A 508 32.63 -14.14 -34.79
CA LYS A 508 33.64 -14.76 -35.66
C LYS A 508 34.37 -13.64 -36.39
N GLU A 509 35.66 -13.47 -36.13
CA GLU A 509 36.51 -12.59 -36.96
C GLU A 509 36.42 -13.06 -38.43
N GLY A 510 35.90 -12.20 -39.31
CA GLY A 510 35.85 -12.47 -40.76
C GLY A 510 34.59 -12.08 -41.54
N MET A 511 33.56 -11.46 -40.94
CA MET A 511 32.43 -10.88 -41.71
C MET A 511 32.43 -9.34 -41.65
N ASP A 512 33.09 -8.78 -42.66
CA ASP A 512 32.99 -7.45 -43.28
C ASP A 512 32.96 -6.15 -42.42
N ALA A 513 34.12 -5.46 -42.50
CA ALA A 513 34.37 -4.00 -42.55
C ALA A 513 34.68 -3.22 -41.24
N PRO A 514 35.37 -2.05 -41.35
CA PRO A 514 36.75 -1.83 -41.79
C PRO A 514 37.64 -1.35 -40.61
N GLU A 515 38.95 -1.52 -40.73
CA GLU A 515 39.92 -1.18 -39.68
C GLU A 515 39.93 0.31 -39.29
N PRO A 516 39.93 0.64 -37.99
CA PRO A 516 40.40 1.94 -37.52
C PRO A 516 41.92 1.93 -37.33
N ARG A 517 42.56 2.94 -37.94
CA ARG A 517 44.00 3.23 -37.93
C ARG A 517 44.66 3.14 -36.54
N VAL A 518 45.84 2.53 -36.57
CA VAL A 518 46.85 2.38 -35.52
C VAL A 518 47.62 3.68 -35.30
N GLU A 519 47.85 4.03 -34.02
CA GLU A 519 49.05 4.66 -33.44
C GLU A 519 49.04 4.23 -31.95
N GLY A 520 50.04 3.70 -31.26
CA GLY A 520 51.45 3.36 -31.48
C GLY A 520 51.93 2.71 -30.15
N GLU A 521 53.04 1.99 -30.22
CA GLU A 521 53.54 0.92 -29.33
C GLU A 521 53.94 1.30 -27.88
N ALA A 522 53.88 0.34 -26.96
CA ALA A 522 55.05 -0.25 -26.28
C ALA A 522 54.61 -1.28 -25.22
N GLU A 523 54.98 -2.56 -25.43
CA GLU A 523 54.91 -3.64 -24.44
C GLU A 523 56.16 -3.61 -23.55
N GLU A 524 56.00 -3.75 -22.23
CA GLU A 524 57.06 -4.28 -21.37
C GLU A 524 56.47 -5.08 -20.17
N ASN A 525 57.13 -6.21 -19.91
CA ASN A 525 56.77 -7.41 -19.14
C ASN A 525 56.30 -7.25 -17.67
N LEU A 526 55.37 -8.16 -17.26
CA LEU A 526 55.28 -8.95 -15.99
C LEU A 526 53.81 -9.16 -15.53
N PRO A 527 53.50 -10.16 -14.68
CA PRO A 527 53.58 -11.61 -14.81
C PRO A 527 52.20 -12.26 -15.09
N GLN A 528 52.21 -13.49 -15.62
CA GLN A 528 51.03 -14.29 -15.93
C GLN A 528 50.02 -14.36 -14.76
N SER A 529 48.82 -13.86 -15.03
CA SER A 529 47.60 -14.05 -14.22
C SER A 529 46.62 -14.92 -15.02
N PRO A 530 45.75 -15.70 -14.35
CA PRO A 530 45.17 -16.92 -14.92
C PRO A 530 44.27 -16.63 -16.13
N SER A 531 44.43 -17.51 -17.12
CA SER A 531 43.78 -17.58 -18.42
C SER A 531 42.34 -17.05 -18.46
N ALA A 532 42.17 -15.94 -19.18
CA ALA A 532 40.91 -15.29 -19.52
C ALA A 532 40.09 -16.12 -20.53
N SER A 533 39.34 -17.11 -20.05
CA SER A 533 38.25 -17.71 -20.83
C SER A 533 36.94 -17.00 -20.48
N SER A 534 36.14 -16.65 -21.50
CA SER A 534 34.80 -16.10 -21.32
C SER A 534 34.00 -17.03 -20.40
N PRO A 535 33.23 -16.52 -19.42
CA PRO A 535 32.40 -17.36 -18.56
C PRO A 535 31.22 -18.02 -19.30
N ILE A 536 31.06 -17.73 -20.60
CA ILE A 536 30.04 -18.31 -21.48
C ILE A 536 30.70 -19.44 -22.27
N THR A 537 30.48 -20.68 -21.84
CA THR A 537 31.01 -21.89 -22.49
C THR A 537 30.00 -22.58 -23.40
N ASP A 538 28.77 -22.06 -23.49
CA ASP A 538 27.66 -22.60 -24.29
C ASP A 538 27.52 -21.83 -25.62
N GLU A 539 27.37 -22.55 -26.73
CA GLU A 539 27.10 -22.00 -28.07
C GLU A 539 25.77 -21.23 -28.14
N ASN A 540 24.82 -21.55 -27.27
CA ASN A 540 23.51 -20.90 -27.17
C ASN A 540 23.56 -19.59 -26.34
N GLY A 541 24.70 -19.29 -25.73
CA GLY A 541 24.92 -18.09 -24.92
C GLY A 541 24.39 -18.20 -23.49
N PRO A 542 24.34 -17.07 -22.76
CA PRO A 542 23.96 -17.06 -21.36
C PRO A 542 22.45 -17.29 -21.18
N GLY A 543 22.09 -18.04 -20.12
CA GLY A 543 20.71 -18.33 -19.77
C GLY A 543 19.88 -17.10 -19.37
N PRO A 544 18.54 -17.24 -19.26
CA PRO A 544 17.59 -16.13 -19.13
C PRO A 544 17.69 -15.36 -17.82
N PHE A 545 18.52 -15.74 -16.85
CA PHE A 545 18.77 -14.98 -15.61
C PHE A 545 20.27 -14.94 -15.27
N ALA A 546 21.13 -15.06 -16.28
CA ALA A 546 22.57 -15.05 -16.08
C ALA A 546 23.06 -13.77 -15.39
N THR A 547 23.98 -13.95 -14.44
CA THR A 547 24.64 -12.85 -13.74
C THR A 547 26.14 -13.08 -13.68
N ILE A 548 26.90 -12.00 -13.77
CA ILE A 548 28.36 -12.05 -13.67
C ILE A 548 28.84 -11.31 -12.42
N SER A 549 29.93 -11.80 -11.83
CA SER A 549 30.66 -11.11 -10.75
C SER A 549 31.87 -10.39 -11.35
N TYR A 550 32.15 -9.14 -10.96
CA TYR A 550 33.26 -8.37 -11.54
C TYR A 550 34.09 -7.60 -10.47
N PRO A 551 35.41 -7.40 -10.66
CA PRO A 551 36.29 -6.71 -9.71
C PRO A 551 36.03 -5.19 -9.62
N PRO A 552 36.43 -4.50 -8.52
CA PRO A 552 37.09 -5.01 -7.30
C PRO A 552 36.09 -5.57 -6.28
N TYR A 553 34.81 -5.69 -6.64
CA TYR A 553 33.74 -6.09 -5.74
C TYR A 553 33.15 -7.43 -6.18
N TRP A 554 33.87 -8.53 -5.94
CA TRP A 554 33.37 -9.91 -6.15
C TRP A 554 32.07 -10.27 -5.39
N LYS A 555 31.51 -9.33 -4.61
CA LYS A 555 30.20 -9.43 -3.94
C LYS A 555 29.01 -8.95 -4.77
N LYS A 556 29.21 -8.28 -5.92
CA LYS A 556 28.11 -7.70 -6.72
C LYS A 556 27.84 -8.50 -8.00
N LYS A 557 26.58 -8.92 -8.19
CA LYS A 557 26.07 -9.59 -9.40
C LYS A 557 25.57 -8.55 -10.41
N LEU A 558 26.08 -8.58 -11.65
CA LEU A 558 25.64 -7.75 -12.78
C LEU A 558 24.76 -8.59 -13.72
N PRO A 559 23.60 -8.10 -14.18
CA PRO A 559 22.78 -8.82 -15.14
C PRO A 559 23.45 -8.92 -16.51
N LEU A 560 23.45 -10.12 -17.07
CA LEU A 560 23.92 -10.45 -18.42
C LEU A 560 22.71 -10.81 -19.30
N HIS A 561 22.42 -9.97 -20.29
CA HIS A 561 21.30 -10.14 -21.20
C HIS A 561 21.75 -10.76 -22.51
N ASN A 562 21.17 -11.91 -22.88
CA ASN A 562 21.36 -12.54 -24.19
C ASN A 562 20.49 -11.83 -25.25
N LEU A 563 21.07 -10.89 -26.01
CA LEU A 563 20.30 -10.13 -27.00
C LEU A 563 19.81 -10.99 -28.16
N VAL A 564 20.53 -12.05 -28.52
CA VAL A 564 20.11 -13.00 -29.57
C VAL A 564 18.81 -13.69 -29.15
N MET A 565 18.70 -14.13 -27.90
CA MET A 565 17.45 -14.68 -27.35
C MET A 565 16.34 -13.62 -27.26
N LEU A 566 16.69 -12.41 -26.78
CA LEU A 566 15.69 -11.36 -26.52
C LEU A 566 15.10 -10.79 -27.82
N LEU A 567 15.94 -10.38 -28.78
CA LEU A 567 15.52 -9.71 -30.01
C LEU A 567 15.40 -10.65 -31.22
N GLY A 568 16.05 -11.82 -31.17
CA GLY A 568 16.26 -12.68 -32.34
C GLY A 568 17.53 -12.26 -33.11
N GLN A 569 18.02 -13.17 -33.95
CA GLN A 569 19.23 -12.95 -34.75
C GLN A 569 19.08 -11.74 -35.68
N GLU A 570 17.96 -11.64 -36.40
CA GLU A 570 17.63 -10.51 -37.28
C GLU A 570 17.65 -9.15 -36.54
N GLY A 571 17.18 -9.13 -35.29
CA GLY A 571 17.18 -7.91 -34.47
C GLY A 571 18.60 -7.49 -34.08
N VAL A 572 19.47 -8.45 -33.74
CA VAL A 572 20.88 -8.17 -33.45
C VAL A 572 21.62 -7.70 -34.72
N ASP A 573 21.37 -8.35 -35.86
CA ASP A 573 22.00 -7.99 -37.14
C ASP A 573 21.55 -6.61 -37.62
N SER A 574 20.26 -6.27 -37.45
CA SER A 574 19.73 -4.92 -37.68
C SER A 574 20.47 -3.88 -36.82
N LEU A 575 20.68 -4.15 -35.53
CA LEU A 575 21.41 -3.24 -34.64
C LEU A 575 22.90 -3.11 -35.02
N ARG A 576 23.54 -4.20 -35.45
CA ARG A 576 24.91 -4.19 -35.97
C ARG A 576 25.04 -3.36 -37.25
N ALA A 577 24.12 -3.54 -38.20
CA ALA A 577 24.11 -2.78 -39.45
C ALA A 577 23.87 -1.27 -39.22
N GLN A 578 22.98 -0.91 -38.28
CA GLN A 578 22.69 0.50 -37.98
C GLN A 578 23.78 1.18 -37.15
N PHE A 579 24.45 0.45 -36.25
CA PHE A 579 25.44 1.00 -35.32
C PHE A 579 26.72 0.14 -35.25
N PRO A 580 27.47 0.02 -36.36
CA PRO A 580 28.63 -0.87 -36.43
C PRO A 580 29.69 -0.53 -35.39
N ASN A 581 29.90 0.75 -35.07
CA ASN A 581 30.92 1.17 -34.09
C ASN A 581 30.58 0.83 -32.63
N ILE A 582 29.33 0.50 -32.32
CA ILE A 582 28.86 0.25 -30.94
C ILE A 582 28.49 -1.23 -30.73
N MET A 583 27.94 -1.88 -31.75
CA MET A 583 27.44 -3.26 -31.67
C MET A 583 28.36 -4.28 -32.38
N CYS A 584 29.55 -3.87 -32.80
CA CYS A 584 30.51 -4.71 -33.53
C CYS A 584 31.03 -5.92 -32.77
N HIS A 585 31.13 -5.86 -31.43
CA HIS A 585 31.80 -6.91 -30.66
C HIS A 585 30.80 -7.82 -29.93
N GLU A 586 31.30 -8.95 -29.43
CA GLU A 586 30.51 -9.94 -28.66
C GLU A 586 29.79 -9.31 -27.46
N PHE A 587 30.45 -8.37 -26.79
CA PHE A 587 29.93 -7.74 -25.57
C PHE A 587 29.70 -6.24 -25.73
N VAL A 588 28.55 -5.78 -25.23
CA VAL A 588 28.25 -4.35 -25.08
C VAL A 588 27.88 -4.05 -23.65
N VAL A 589 28.63 -3.13 -23.04
CA VAL A 589 28.41 -2.68 -21.67
C VAL A 589 27.43 -1.51 -21.66
N VAL A 590 26.34 -1.67 -20.90
CA VAL A 590 25.41 -0.59 -20.57
C VAL A 590 25.85 0.06 -19.27
N LYS A 591 26.24 1.34 -19.32
CA LYS A 591 26.71 2.05 -18.12
C LYS A 591 25.56 2.40 -17.17
N ASP A 592 25.84 2.48 -15.87
CA ASP A 592 24.92 2.88 -14.81
C ASP A 592 24.70 4.40 -14.79
N LYS A 593 23.96 4.88 -15.78
CA LYS A 593 23.58 6.28 -15.95
C LYS A 593 22.06 6.42 -15.86
N GLN A 594 21.56 7.62 -15.57
CA GLN A 594 20.12 7.88 -15.49
C GLN A 594 19.43 7.64 -16.84
N GLN A 595 20.12 7.94 -17.93
CA GLN A 595 19.64 7.80 -19.31
C GLN A 595 19.47 6.34 -19.73
N THR A 596 20.21 5.40 -19.12
CA THR A 596 20.16 3.97 -19.45
C THR A 596 19.11 3.20 -18.64
N VAL A 597 18.44 3.85 -17.69
CA VAL A 597 17.44 3.22 -16.81
C VAL A 597 16.28 2.63 -17.62
N SER A 598 15.75 3.38 -18.60
CA SER A 598 14.61 2.93 -19.41
C SER A 598 14.93 1.63 -20.17
N VAL A 599 16.05 1.62 -20.91
CA VAL A 599 16.55 0.45 -21.64
C VAL A 599 16.72 -0.75 -20.71
N ARG A 600 17.35 -0.57 -19.55
CA ARG A 600 17.55 -1.64 -18.55
C ARG A 600 16.23 -2.22 -18.03
N GLN A 601 15.21 -1.38 -17.83
CA GLN A 601 13.87 -1.86 -17.41
C GLN A 601 13.18 -2.67 -18.51
N TRP A 602 13.28 -2.25 -19.76
CA TRP A 602 12.67 -2.96 -20.89
C TRP A 602 13.37 -4.28 -21.22
N LEU A 603 14.71 -4.31 -21.19
CA LEU A 603 15.49 -5.55 -21.32
C LEU A 603 15.06 -6.58 -20.27
N TRP A 604 14.96 -6.14 -19.01
CA TRP A 604 14.54 -7.00 -17.93
C TRP A 604 13.08 -7.46 -18.07
N LYS A 605 12.16 -6.56 -18.48
CA LYS A 605 10.74 -6.91 -18.70
C LYS A 605 10.57 -7.92 -19.83
N LEU A 606 11.30 -7.75 -20.95
CA LEU A 606 11.26 -8.70 -22.07
C LEU A 606 11.86 -10.05 -21.69
N GLN A 607 12.95 -10.04 -20.92
CA GLN A 607 13.55 -11.27 -20.40
C GLN A 607 12.58 -12.05 -19.51
N GLN A 608 11.91 -11.37 -18.58
CA GLN A 608 10.86 -11.98 -17.77
C GLN A 608 9.67 -12.48 -18.61
N PHE A 609 9.30 -11.72 -19.65
CA PHE A 609 8.21 -12.12 -20.53
C PHE A 609 8.51 -13.43 -21.28
N LEU A 610 9.76 -13.65 -21.66
CA LEU A 610 10.23 -14.82 -22.39
C LEU A 610 10.64 -16.00 -21.49
N SER A 611 10.81 -15.79 -20.18
CA SER A 611 11.18 -16.88 -19.27
C SER A 611 10.05 -17.90 -19.15
N LYS A 612 10.40 -19.17 -19.29
CA LYS A 612 9.49 -20.30 -19.05
C LYS A 612 9.27 -20.48 -17.55
N LEU A 613 8.07 -20.91 -17.16
CA LEU A 613 7.84 -21.39 -15.80
C LEU A 613 8.53 -22.75 -15.66
N GLU A 614 9.52 -22.87 -14.78
CA GLU A 614 10.07 -24.19 -14.44
C GLU A 614 9.01 -24.97 -13.66
N ASP A 615 8.64 -26.16 -14.15
CA ASP A 615 7.74 -27.08 -13.45
C ASP A 615 8.38 -27.46 -12.11
N SER A 616 7.89 -26.84 -11.03
CA SER A 616 8.32 -27.09 -9.64
C SER A 616 7.36 -28.02 -8.93
#